data_AF-A0A9D8WPU0-F1
#
_entry.id   AF-A0A9D8WPU0-F1
#
_cell.length_a   1.000
_cell.length_b   1.000
_cell.length_c   1.000
_cell.angle_alpha   90.00
_cell.angle_beta   90.00
_cell.angle_gamma   90.00
#
_symmetry.space_group_name_H-M   'P 1'
#
loop_
_entity.id
_entity.type
_entity.pdbx_description
1 polymer ?
#
loop_
_entity_poly.entity_id
_entity_poly.type
_entity_poly.pdbx_seq_one_letter_code
_entity_poly.pdbx_strand_id
1 'polypeptide(L)'
;MRRKIELLAPAKDLECGIAAISHGADAVYIGAQRFGARAAAGNSIEDIEQLCRYAHQFAAKVYVTVNTIIYDNELEATEQLLNDLQRIGVDAIL
;
A
#
# COMPACT_ATOMS: atom_id res chain seq x y z
N MET A 1 -0.45 27.45 11.09
CA MET A 1 -0.64 26.69 9.83
C MET A 1 -1.86 25.81 9.96
N ARG A 2 -2.72 25.74 8.94
CA ARG A 2 -3.85 24.80 8.91
C ARG A 2 -3.30 23.39 8.67
N ARG A 3 -3.69 22.39 9.46
CA ARG A 3 -3.31 20.99 9.21
C ARG A 3 -3.96 20.56 7.91
N LYS A 4 -3.17 20.16 6.91
CA LYS A 4 -3.69 19.60 5.66
C LYS A 4 -4.38 18.28 6.01
N ILE A 5 -5.65 18.16 5.63
CA ILE A 5 -6.41 16.90 5.76
C ILE A 5 -5.99 16.02 4.59
N GLU A 6 -5.83 14.72 4.83
CA GLU A 6 -5.54 13.70 3.82
C GLU A 6 -6.72 12.72 3.81
N LEU A 7 -7.40 12.58 2.66
CA LEU A 7 -8.40 11.55 2.44
C LEU A 7 -7.71 10.23 2.08
N LEU A 8 -7.55 9.37 3.09
CA LEU A 8 -6.99 8.03 2.93
C LEU A 8 -8.12 7.01 2.68
N ALA A 9 -8.17 6.46 1.47
CA ALA A 9 -9.19 5.48 1.06
C ALA A 9 -8.67 4.02 1.12
N PRO A 10 -9.50 3.04 1.53
CA PRO A 10 -9.15 1.63 1.40
C PRO A 10 -9.18 1.17 -0.05
N ALA A 11 -8.16 0.42 -0.47
CA ALA A 11 -8.15 -0.30 -1.75
C ALA A 11 -8.08 -1.81 -1.48
N LYS A 12 -9.04 -2.55 -2.05
CA LYS A 12 -9.01 -4.01 -2.02
C LYS A 12 -7.92 -4.56 -2.95
N ASP A 13 -7.86 -3.99 -4.15
CA ASP A 13 -7.00 -4.36 -5.26
C ASP A 13 -6.58 -3.12 -6.08
N LEU A 14 -5.74 -3.33 -7.11
CA LEU A 14 -5.25 -2.29 -8.02
C LEU A 14 -6.39 -1.45 -8.62
N GLU A 15 -7.44 -2.11 -9.13
CA GLU A 15 -8.57 -1.43 -9.76
C GLU A 15 -9.29 -0.51 -8.77
N CYS A 16 -9.53 -0.98 -7.54
CA CYS A 16 -10.10 -0.16 -6.48
C CYS A 16 -9.21 1.04 -6.12
N GLY A 17 -7.89 0.85 -6.08
CA GLY A 17 -6.93 1.93 -5.81
C GLY A 17 -6.96 3.01 -6.88
N ILE A 18 -6.91 2.61 -8.14
CA ILE A 18 -7.03 3.51 -9.31
C ILE A 18 -8.35 4.28 -9.25
N ALA A 19 -9.46 3.59 -8.97
CA ALA A 19 -10.77 4.21 -8.87
C ALA A 19 -10.82 5.24 -7.73
N ALA A 20 -10.30 4.93 -6.54
CA ALA A 20 -10.28 5.85 -5.41
C ALA A 20 -9.49 7.13 -5.74
N ILE A 21 -8.31 7.00 -6.35
CA ILE A 21 -7.47 8.14 -6.75
C ILE A 21 -8.18 8.96 -7.83
N SER A 22 -8.76 8.30 -8.84
CA SER A 22 -9.53 8.96 -9.91
C SER A 22 -10.70 9.81 -9.40
N HIS A 23 -11.22 9.48 -8.22
CA HIS A 23 -12.35 10.17 -7.59
C HIS A 23 -11.92 11.10 -6.43
N GLY A 24 -10.62 11.40 -6.31
CA GLY A 24 -10.11 12.46 -5.44
C GLY A 24 -9.57 12.01 -4.08
N ALA A 25 -9.23 10.73 -3.90
CA ALA A 25 -8.44 10.32 -2.73
C ALA A 25 -7.04 10.96 -2.76
N ASP A 26 -6.61 11.54 -1.63
CA ASP A 26 -5.22 12.03 -1.48
C ASP A 26 -4.23 10.88 -1.27
N ALA A 27 -4.71 9.76 -0.72
CA ALA A 27 -3.92 8.56 -0.52
C ALA A 27 -4.81 7.32 -0.53
N VAL A 28 -4.21 6.16 -0.83
CA VAL A 28 -4.86 4.85 -0.70
C VAL A 28 -4.03 3.93 0.19
N TYR A 29 -4.68 3.03 0.91
CA TYR A 29 -3.98 1.90 1.55
C TYR A 29 -4.42 0.56 0.98
N ILE A 30 -3.46 -0.32 0.75
CA ILE A 30 -3.65 -1.64 0.13
C ILE A 30 -2.87 -2.72 0.90
N GLY A 31 -3.39 -3.95 0.93
CA GLY A 31 -2.70 -5.08 1.57
C GLY A 31 -1.76 -5.78 0.59
N ALA A 32 -0.54 -6.09 1.04
CA ALA A 32 0.39 -6.94 0.30
C ALA A 32 0.03 -8.43 0.46
N GLN A 33 0.53 -9.27 -0.46
CA GLN A 33 0.22 -10.70 -0.53
C GLN A 33 0.47 -11.50 0.76
N ARG A 34 1.38 -11.04 1.63
CA ARG A 34 1.74 -11.68 2.90
C ARG A 34 1.73 -10.63 4.01
N PHE A 35 1.54 -11.09 5.26
CA PHE A 35 1.64 -10.26 6.47
C PHE A 35 0.58 -9.15 6.61
N GLY A 36 -0.57 -9.30 5.92
CA GLY A 36 -1.78 -8.53 6.16
C GLY A 36 -2.81 -9.34 6.97
N ALA A 37 -3.43 -8.74 7.98
CA ALA A 37 -4.43 -9.43 8.82
C ALA A 37 -5.70 -9.86 8.05
N ARG A 38 -5.91 -9.33 6.84
CA ARG A 38 -7.00 -9.73 5.93
C ARG A 38 -6.47 -10.73 4.90
N ALA A 39 -6.79 -12.00 5.10
CA ALA A 39 -6.42 -13.11 4.21
C ALA A 39 -6.88 -12.97 2.73
N ALA A 40 -7.67 -11.94 2.39
CA ALA A 40 -8.23 -11.70 1.05
C ALA A 40 -7.60 -10.52 0.28
N ALA A 41 -6.66 -9.77 0.87
CA ALA A 41 -5.97 -8.65 0.20
C ALA A 41 -4.60 -9.12 -0.30
N GLY A 42 -4.62 -10.03 -1.26
CA GLY A 42 -3.43 -10.70 -1.78
C GLY A 42 -2.79 -9.98 -2.96
N ASN A 43 -2.44 -8.69 -2.84
CA ASN A 43 -1.92 -7.93 -3.99
C ASN A 43 -0.44 -8.24 -4.24
N SER A 44 -0.11 -8.47 -5.51
CA SER A 44 1.28 -8.71 -5.91
C SER A 44 2.10 -7.43 -5.80
N ILE A 45 3.43 -7.57 -5.68
CA ILE A 45 4.35 -6.42 -5.72
C ILE A 45 4.21 -5.66 -7.04
N GLU A 46 3.98 -6.38 -8.15
CA GLU A 46 3.73 -5.79 -9.46
C GLU A 46 2.46 -4.91 -9.47
N ASP A 47 1.36 -5.37 -8.88
CA ASP A 47 0.12 -4.59 -8.80
C ASP A 47 0.31 -3.34 -7.94
N ILE A 48 1.03 -3.46 -6.82
CA ILE A 48 1.32 -2.31 -5.95
C ILE A 48 2.24 -1.32 -6.67
N GLU A 49 3.22 -1.81 -7.43
CA GLU A 49 4.10 -0.95 -8.24
C GLU A 49 3.30 -0.18 -9.30
N GLN A 50 2.40 -0.86 -10.01
CA GLN A 50 1.50 -0.21 -10.97
C GLN A 50 0.61 0.84 -10.28
N LEU A 51 0.11 0.54 -9.08
CA LEU A 51 -0.68 1.50 -8.30
C LEU A 51 0.15 2.72 -7.89
N CYS A 52 1.40 2.54 -7.46
CA CYS A 52 2.31 3.65 -7.12
C CYS A 52 2.55 4.55 -8.33
N ARG A 53 2.92 3.94 -9.48
CA ARG A 53 3.11 4.67 -10.74
C ARG A 53 1.87 5.45 -11.15
N TYR A 54 0.68 4.89 -10.95
CA TYR A 54 -0.58 5.61 -11.21
C TYR A 54 -0.80 6.76 -10.23
N ALA A 55 -0.71 6.50 -8.92
CA ALA A 55 -0.99 7.46 -7.86
C ALA A 55 -0.11 8.71 -7.92
N HIS A 56 1.20 8.51 -8.15
CA HIS A 56 2.16 9.61 -8.15
C HIS A 56 1.96 10.60 -9.30
N GLN A 57 1.31 10.20 -10.40
CA GLN A 57 0.89 11.12 -11.47
C GLN A 57 -0.13 12.16 -10.99
N PHE A 58 -0.89 11.85 -9.93
CA PHE A 58 -1.90 12.71 -9.32
C PHE A 58 -1.45 13.31 -7.99
N ALA A 59 -0.17 13.17 -7.63
CA ALA A 59 0.38 13.49 -6.30
C ALA A 59 -0.35 12.78 -5.15
N ALA A 60 -1.05 11.67 -5.44
CA ALA A 60 -1.64 10.79 -4.45
C ALA A 60 -0.60 9.80 -3.95
N LYS A 61 -0.77 9.32 -2.71
CA LYS A 61 0.17 8.39 -2.06
C LYS A 61 -0.38 6.98 -1.97
N VAL A 62 0.52 6.01 -1.90
CA VAL A 62 0.20 4.59 -1.69
C VAL A 62 0.81 4.12 -0.39
N TYR A 63 -0.04 3.65 0.52
CA TYR A 63 0.35 3.03 1.78
C TYR A 63 0.10 1.53 1.73
N VAL A 64 0.99 0.75 2.32
CA VAL A 64 0.85 -0.71 2.35
C VAL A 64 0.74 -1.21 3.78
N THR A 65 -0.29 -2.00 4.05
CA THR A 65 -0.50 -2.57 5.39
C THR A 65 0.33 -3.83 5.58
N VAL A 66 1.20 -3.83 6.60
CA VAL A 66 1.99 -4.97 7.10
C VAL A 66 1.68 -5.09 8.59
N ASN A 67 0.43 -5.42 8.90
CA ASN A 67 -0.17 -5.24 10.22
C ASN A 67 -0.42 -6.55 10.99
N THR A 68 0.34 -7.60 10.70
CA THR A 68 0.32 -8.85 11.47
C THR A 68 1.42 -8.89 12.52
N ILE A 69 1.21 -9.66 13.59
CA ILE A 69 2.30 -10.04 14.50
C ILE A 69 3.33 -10.83 13.68
N ILE A 70 4.60 -10.43 13.76
CA ILE A 70 5.72 -11.08 13.07
C ILE A 70 6.40 -12.00 14.08
N TYR A 71 6.54 -13.28 13.73
CA TYR A 71 7.30 -14.24 14.53
C TYR A 71 8.77 -14.29 14.10
N ASP A 72 9.66 -14.80 14.98
CA ASP A 72 11.11 -14.85 14.72
C ASP A 72 11.46 -15.54 13.39
N ASN A 73 10.72 -16.60 13.03
CA ASN A 73 10.91 -17.34 11.78
C ASN A 73 10.36 -16.64 10.53
N GLU A 74 9.75 -15.46 10.68
CA GLU A 74 9.18 -14.65 9.60
C GLU A 74 9.93 -13.32 9.39
N LEU A 75 10.91 -13.02 10.25
CA LEU A 75 11.67 -11.76 10.21
C LEU A 75 12.35 -11.54 8.86
N GLU A 76 13.08 -12.53 8.35
CA GLU A 76 13.79 -12.43 7.07
C GLU A 76 12.80 -12.20 5.89
N ALA A 77 11.70 -12.94 5.88
CA ALA A 77 10.67 -12.78 4.85
C ALA A 77 9.97 -11.42 4.92
N THR A 78 9.80 -10.87 6.13
CA THR A 78 9.22 -9.54 6.33
C THR A 78 10.19 -8.45 5.88
N GLU A 79 11.46 -8.56 6.22
CA GLU A 79 12.49 -7.62 5.77
C GLU A 79 12.58 -7.59 4.23
N GLN A 80 12.55 -8.76 3.58
CA GLN A 80 12.51 -8.85 2.12
C GLN A 80 11.29 -8.13 1.55
N LEU A 81 10.09 -8.35 2.11
CA LEU A 81 8.88 -7.65 1.69
C LEU A 81 9.02 -6.13 1.84
N LEU A 82 9.49 -5.64 2.99
CA LEU A 82 9.64 -4.20 3.23
C LEU A 82 10.64 -3.56 2.26
N ASN A 83 11.74 -4.24 1.96
CA ASN A 83 12.72 -3.80 0.97
C ASN A 83 12.12 -3.73 -0.44
N ASP A 84 11.29 -4.71 -0.82
CA ASP A 84 10.61 -4.71 -2.11
C ASP A 84 9.59 -3.56 -2.22
N LEU A 85 8.78 -3.35 -1.18
CA LEU A 85 7.80 -2.26 -1.12
C LEU A 85 8.47 -0.88 -1.21
N GLN A 86 9.59 -0.68 -0.50
CA GLN A 86 10.38 0.54 -0.59
C GLN A 86 10.90 0.77 -2.02
N ARG A 87 11.39 -0.28 -2.68
CA ARG A 87 11.97 -0.22 -4.04
C ARG A 87 10.96 0.22 -5.09
N ILE A 88 9.70 -0.21 -4.96
CA ILE A 88 8.63 0.10 -5.93
C ILE A 88 7.93 1.44 -5.66
N GLY A 89 8.37 2.19 -4.63
CA GLY A 89 7.89 3.54 -4.37
C GLY A 89 6.68 3.64 -3.44
N VAL A 90 6.46 2.65 -2.56
CA VAL A 90 5.44 2.78 -1.50
C VAL A 90 5.80 3.95 -0.57
N ASP A 91 4.82 4.79 -0.26
CA ASP A 91 5.03 6.03 0.51
C ASP A 91 5.04 5.79 2.03
N ALA A 92 4.35 4.75 2.52
CA ALA A 92 4.35 4.37 3.93
C ALA A 92 3.94 2.92 4.15
N ILE A 93 4.39 2.37 5.28
CA ILE A 93 3.96 1.06 5.81
C ILE A 93 3.06 1.30 7.03
N LEU A 94 1.93 0.58 7.11
CA LEU A 94 0.91 0.69 8.16
C LEU A 94 0.73 -0.60 8.96
#